data_AF-A0A926SIT9-F1
#
_entry.id   AF-A0A926SIT9-F1
#
_cell.length_a   1.000
_cell.length_b   1.000
_cell.length_c   1.000
_cell.angle_alpha   90.00
_cell.angle_beta   90.00
_cell.angle_gamma   90.00
#
_symmetry.space_group_name_H-M   'P 1'
#
loop_
_entity.id
_entity.type
_entity.pdbx_description
1 polymer ?
#
loop_
_entity_poly.entity_id
_entity_poly.type
_entity_poly.pdbx_seq_one_letter_code
_entity_poly.pdbx_strand_id
1 'polypeptide(L)'
;MTNTELQTWLDRDDFELLDAIKSEIRTHIAKLHAHSTQFYGYALLPGELEAICDLVAAFNCESDIAPEHIASSYYRYSVDEWANYAHSEFPRSSAIIDSRNAQFKKLHRKDNSNEYLLDDWEVAHANKLLTTILTAMIELRHDGLLGGEKSFAIIWISDSDHSIMSQSAKALNSDAIYKTYIQEFCD
;
A
#
# COMPACT_ATOMS: atom_id res chain seq x y z
N MET A 1 21.62 -1.41 23.79
CA MET A 1 21.06 -2.36 22.82
C MET A 1 22.04 -2.43 21.67
N THR A 2 22.36 -3.63 21.20
CA THR A 2 23.31 -3.77 20.10
C THR A 2 22.56 -3.69 18.78
N ASN A 3 23.17 -3.11 17.74
CA ASN A 3 22.61 -3.08 16.39
C ASN A 3 22.23 -4.49 15.88
N THR A 4 22.82 -5.54 16.45
CA THR A 4 22.52 -6.95 16.18
C THR A 4 21.10 -7.38 16.56
N GLU A 5 20.55 -6.89 17.68
CA GLU A 5 19.18 -7.23 18.11
C GLU A 5 18.14 -6.62 17.17
N LEU A 6 18.36 -5.35 16.80
CA LEU A 6 17.50 -4.62 15.86
C LEU A 6 17.55 -5.23 14.45
N GLN A 7 18.74 -5.57 13.95
CA GLN A 7 18.90 -6.23 12.67
C GLN A 7 18.18 -7.59 12.65
N THR A 8 18.39 -8.42 13.67
CA THR A 8 17.71 -9.74 13.77
C THR A 8 16.19 -9.60 13.76
N TRP A 9 15.67 -8.55 14.40
CA TRP A 9 14.25 -8.25 14.42
C TRP A 9 13.73 -7.76 13.05
N LEU A 10 14.53 -6.97 12.32
CA LEU A 10 14.21 -6.53 10.97
C LEU A 10 14.28 -7.66 9.93
N ASP A 11 15.15 -8.65 10.13
CA ASP A 11 15.33 -9.78 9.20
C ASP A 11 14.26 -10.87 9.33
N ARG A 12 13.44 -10.87 10.40
CA ARG A 12 12.42 -11.90 10.61
C ARG A 12 11.34 -11.86 9.53
N ASP A 13 10.80 -13.00 9.11
CA ASP A 13 9.61 -12.99 8.26
C ASP A 13 8.39 -12.44 9.04
N ASP A 14 7.49 -11.72 8.36
CA ASP A 14 6.24 -11.22 8.96
C ASP A 14 5.01 -11.89 8.35
N PHE A 15 5.01 -13.23 8.35
CA PHE A 15 3.91 -14.06 7.83
C PHE A 15 2.57 -13.72 8.49
N GLU A 16 2.58 -13.32 9.76
CA GLU A 16 1.38 -12.90 10.48
C GLU A 16 0.72 -11.68 9.84
N LEU A 17 1.51 -10.65 9.53
CA LEU A 17 1.03 -9.45 8.85
C LEU A 17 0.60 -9.78 7.41
N LEU A 18 1.41 -10.55 6.68
CA LEU A 18 1.11 -11.00 5.32
C LEU A 18 -0.27 -11.69 5.23
N ASP A 19 -0.51 -12.68 6.09
CA ASP A 19 -1.76 -13.44 6.10
C ASP A 19 -2.96 -12.59 6.52
N ALA A 20 -2.77 -11.66 7.47
CA ALA A 20 -3.81 -10.73 7.89
C ALA A 20 -4.23 -9.82 6.74
N ILE A 21 -3.27 -9.19 6.05
CA ILE A 21 -3.54 -8.32 4.89
C ILE A 21 -4.28 -9.10 3.81
N LYS A 22 -3.80 -10.30 3.46
CA LYS A 22 -4.44 -11.14 2.44
C LYS A 22 -5.88 -11.49 2.80
N SER A 23 -6.12 -11.87 4.05
CA SER A 23 -7.46 -12.24 4.53
C SER A 23 -8.41 -11.05 4.51
N GLU A 24 -7.96 -9.87 4.92
CA GLU A 24 -8.79 -8.67 5.00
C GLU A 24 -9.09 -8.09 3.61
N ILE A 25 -8.12 -8.06 2.69
CA ILE A 25 -8.39 -7.68 1.29
C ILE A 25 -9.38 -8.64 0.64
N ARG A 26 -9.23 -9.96 0.83
CA ARG A 26 -10.21 -10.96 0.35
C ARG A 26 -11.61 -10.69 0.88
N THR A 27 -11.71 -10.39 2.17
CA THR A 27 -12.99 -10.07 2.82
C THR A 27 -13.59 -8.79 2.25
N HIS A 28 -12.79 -7.73 2.11
CA HIS A 28 -13.24 -6.45 1.56
C HIS A 28 -13.72 -6.59 0.11
N ILE A 29 -12.94 -7.23 -0.76
CA ILE A 29 -13.31 -7.44 -2.16
C ILE A 29 -14.55 -8.33 -2.28
N ALA A 30 -14.67 -9.37 -1.44
CA ALA A 30 -15.89 -10.19 -1.40
C ALA A 30 -17.13 -9.36 -1.02
N LYS A 31 -17.00 -8.42 -0.07
CA LYS A 31 -18.08 -7.47 0.25
C LYS A 31 -18.41 -6.58 -0.95
N LEU A 32 -17.42 -6.02 -1.65
CA LEU A 32 -17.66 -5.17 -2.83
C LEU A 32 -18.40 -5.96 -3.92
N HIS A 33 -17.95 -7.18 -4.23
CA HIS A 33 -18.61 -8.04 -5.21
C HIS A 33 -20.04 -8.44 -4.79
N ALA A 34 -20.29 -8.67 -3.50
CA ALA A 34 -21.63 -8.95 -2.99
C ALA A 34 -22.61 -7.78 -3.23
N HIS A 35 -22.11 -6.55 -3.29
CA HIS A 35 -22.88 -5.35 -3.65
C HIS A 35 -22.87 -5.04 -5.16
N SER A 36 -22.39 -5.97 -5.98
CA SER A 36 -22.26 -5.80 -7.45
C SER A 36 -21.36 -4.63 -7.86
N THR A 37 -20.44 -4.19 -7.00
CA THR A 37 -19.46 -3.16 -7.33
C THR A 37 -18.41 -3.73 -8.28
N GLN A 38 -18.28 -3.11 -9.45
CA GLN A 38 -17.26 -3.43 -10.45
C GLN A 38 -16.22 -2.32 -10.48
N PHE A 39 -15.23 -2.41 -9.60
CA PHE A 39 -14.12 -1.46 -9.56
C PHE A 39 -13.10 -1.76 -10.67
N TYR A 40 -12.52 -0.71 -11.26
CA TYR A 40 -11.34 -0.83 -12.12
C TYR A 40 -10.05 -0.59 -11.32
N GLY A 41 -10.12 0.20 -10.25
CA GLY A 41 -8.98 0.63 -9.44
C GLY A 41 -9.07 0.11 -8.01
N TYR A 42 -7.97 -0.38 -7.44
CA TYR A 42 -7.86 -0.77 -6.03
C TYR A 42 -6.49 -0.39 -5.46
N ALA A 43 -6.46 0.43 -4.42
CA ALA A 43 -5.23 0.89 -3.79
C ALA A 43 -5.22 0.58 -2.30
N LEU A 44 -4.04 0.32 -1.74
CA LEU A 44 -3.81 0.37 -0.30
C LEU A 44 -3.01 1.61 0.06
N LEU A 45 -3.50 2.34 1.06
CA LEU A 45 -2.86 3.52 1.61
C LEU A 45 -2.36 3.17 3.01
N PRO A 46 -1.04 3.09 3.22
CA PRO A 46 -0.44 2.74 4.50
C PRO A 46 -0.24 3.92 5.45
N GLY A 47 -0.73 5.10 5.10
CA GLY A 47 -0.36 6.35 5.77
C GLY A 47 0.93 6.94 5.19
N GLU A 48 1.61 7.76 5.99
CA GLU A 48 2.88 8.41 5.63
C GLU A 48 4.07 7.48 5.91
N LEU A 49 5.23 7.73 5.27
CA LEU A 49 6.42 6.89 5.43
C LEU A 49 6.93 6.90 6.88
N GLU A 50 6.85 8.06 7.54
CA GLU A 50 7.24 8.30 8.93
C GLU A 50 6.24 7.67 9.92
N ALA A 51 5.02 7.38 9.45
CA ALA A 51 3.89 7.00 10.29
C ALA A 51 3.01 5.96 9.59
N ILE A 52 3.61 4.85 9.15
CA ILE A 52 2.83 3.74 8.59
C ILE A 52 1.89 3.19 9.66
N CYS A 53 0.59 3.38 9.46
CA CYS A 53 -0.48 2.97 10.35
C CYS A 53 -1.79 2.82 9.56
N ASP A 54 -2.83 2.30 10.23
CA ASP A 54 -4.22 2.35 9.76
C ASP A 54 -4.42 2.17 8.25
N LEU A 55 -4.23 0.94 7.76
CA LEU A 55 -4.39 0.65 6.35
C LEU A 55 -5.79 1.05 5.88
N VAL A 56 -5.82 1.84 4.81
CA VAL A 56 -7.05 2.23 4.11
C VAL A 56 -7.05 1.59 2.73
N ALA A 57 -8.19 1.07 2.29
CA ALA A 57 -8.37 0.76 0.88
C ALA A 57 -9.08 1.91 0.18
N ALA A 58 -8.54 2.33 -0.96
CA ALA A 58 -9.28 3.16 -1.91
C ALA A 58 -9.65 2.33 -3.13
N PHE A 59 -10.80 2.61 -3.74
CA PHE A 59 -11.21 1.96 -4.97
C PHE A 59 -12.02 2.90 -5.85
N ASN A 60 -12.06 2.61 -7.14
CA ASN A 60 -12.79 3.43 -8.10
C ASN A 60 -13.45 2.59 -9.18
N CYS A 61 -14.65 3.01 -9.60
CA CYS A 61 -15.41 2.44 -10.70
C CYS A 61 -15.36 3.37 -11.92
N GLU A 62 -15.63 2.85 -13.12
CA GLU A 62 -15.67 3.68 -14.33
C GLU A 62 -16.75 4.77 -14.24
N SER A 63 -17.83 4.51 -13.49
CA SER A 63 -18.90 5.47 -13.20
C SER A 63 -18.48 6.62 -12.30
N ASP A 64 -17.38 6.47 -11.58
CA ASP A 64 -16.92 7.45 -10.59
C ASP A 64 -16.05 8.54 -11.24
N ILE A 65 -15.59 8.31 -12.48
CA ILE A 65 -14.83 9.30 -13.26
C ILE A 65 -15.80 10.30 -13.90
N ALA A 66 -15.63 11.58 -13.58
CA ALA A 66 -16.43 12.64 -14.20
C ALA A 66 -16.26 12.67 -15.73
N PRO A 67 -17.32 12.98 -16.52
CA PRO A 67 -17.25 12.96 -17.98
C PRO A 67 -16.11 13.77 -18.60
N GLU A 68 -15.77 14.91 -18.02
CA GLU A 68 -14.67 15.79 -18.39
C GLU A 68 -13.27 15.20 -18.13
N HIS A 69 -13.19 14.14 -17.33
CA HIS A 69 -11.94 13.50 -16.91
C HIS A 69 -11.72 12.10 -17.51
N ILE A 70 -12.67 11.56 -18.27
CA ILE A 70 -12.60 10.21 -18.87
C ILE A 70 -11.32 9.99 -19.70
N ALA A 71 -10.87 11.03 -20.41
CA ALA A 71 -9.68 10.94 -21.26
C ALA A 71 -8.36 11.23 -20.52
N SER A 72 -8.40 11.58 -19.24
CA SER A 72 -7.22 11.96 -18.45
C SER A 72 -6.68 10.77 -17.67
N SER A 73 -5.41 10.42 -17.92
CA SER A 73 -4.67 9.42 -17.14
C SER A 73 -4.50 9.82 -15.68
N TYR A 74 -4.31 11.12 -15.41
CA TYR A 74 -4.22 11.67 -14.06
C TYR A 74 -5.40 11.25 -13.18
N TYR A 75 -6.64 11.62 -13.55
CA TYR A 75 -7.83 11.28 -12.74
C TYR A 75 -8.13 9.79 -12.68
N ARG A 76 -7.65 9.02 -13.67
CA ARG A 76 -7.82 7.57 -13.65
C ARG A 76 -6.91 6.89 -12.64
N TYR A 77 -5.67 7.36 -12.50
CA TYR A 77 -4.61 6.66 -11.76
C TYR A 77 -4.13 7.39 -10.50
N SER A 78 -4.48 8.67 -10.32
CA SER A 78 -4.29 9.40 -9.07
C SER A 78 -5.30 8.90 -8.04
N VAL A 79 -4.82 8.19 -7.02
CA VAL A 79 -5.68 7.63 -5.97
C VAL A 79 -6.30 8.73 -5.12
N ASP A 80 -5.64 9.89 -5.01
CA ASP A 80 -6.17 11.06 -4.29
C ASP A 80 -7.44 11.63 -4.94
N GLU A 81 -7.69 11.32 -6.21
CA GLU A 81 -8.88 11.74 -6.96
C GLU A 81 -10.02 10.70 -6.93
N TRP A 82 -9.83 9.56 -6.26
CA TRP A 82 -10.82 8.48 -6.25
C TRP A 82 -11.98 8.77 -5.31
N ALA A 83 -13.16 8.24 -5.64
CA ALA A 83 -14.38 8.56 -4.90
C ALA A 83 -14.56 7.76 -3.60
N ASN A 84 -13.95 6.57 -3.49
CA ASN A 84 -14.29 5.61 -2.43
C ASN A 84 -13.08 5.26 -1.56
N TYR A 85 -13.22 5.50 -0.25
CA TYR A 85 -12.24 5.14 0.78
C TYR A 85 -12.88 4.30 1.88
N ALA A 86 -12.26 3.19 2.21
CA ALA A 86 -12.71 2.23 3.22
C ALA A 86 -11.70 2.16 4.38
N HIS A 87 -11.93 3.01 5.39
CA HIS A 87 -11.02 3.21 6.53
C HIS A 87 -11.06 2.11 7.60
N SER A 88 -12.06 1.23 7.57
CA SER A 88 -12.31 0.27 8.68
C SER A 88 -12.24 -1.19 8.27
N GLU A 89 -11.65 -1.47 7.11
CA GLU A 89 -11.62 -2.82 6.53
C GLU A 89 -10.40 -3.66 6.98
N PHE A 90 -9.42 -3.03 7.65
CA PHE A 90 -8.14 -3.67 8.01
C PHE A 90 -7.80 -3.67 9.51
N PRO A 91 -8.76 -3.89 10.43
CA PRO A 91 -8.50 -3.74 11.86
C PRO A 91 -7.41 -4.67 12.40
N ARG A 92 -7.25 -5.89 11.85
CA ARG A 92 -6.22 -6.84 12.29
C ARG A 92 -4.85 -6.44 11.78
N SER A 93 -4.74 -6.11 10.49
CA SER A 93 -3.47 -5.66 9.90
C SER A 93 -2.97 -4.39 10.58
N SER A 94 -3.85 -3.41 10.84
CA SER A 94 -3.50 -2.18 11.57
C SER A 94 -3.00 -2.49 12.98
N ALA A 95 -3.67 -3.38 13.72
CA ALA A 95 -3.22 -3.77 15.06
C ALA A 95 -1.86 -4.48 15.07
N ILE A 96 -1.55 -5.28 14.03
CA ILE A 96 -0.24 -5.91 13.88
C ILE A 96 0.81 -4.82 13.58
N ILE A 97 0.55 -3.92 12.62
CA ILE A 97 1.44 -2.79 12.29
C ILE A 97 1.75 -1.96 13.53
N ASP A 98 0.74 -1.59 14.34
CA ASP A 98 0.94 -0.85 15.59
C ASP A 98 1.83 -1.60 16.58
N SER A 99 1.63 -2.92 16.70
CA SER A 99 2.49 -3.77 17.52
C SER A 99 3.93 -3.80 17.01
N ARG A 100 4.13 -3.84 15.68
CA ARG A 100 5.47 -3.78 15.06
C ARG A 100 6.13 -2.42 15.29
N ASN A 101 5.40 -1.33 15.09
CA ASN A 101 5.87 0.03 15.37
C ASN A 101 6.26 0.22 16.84
N ALA A 102 5.45 -0.31 17.77
CA ALA A 102 5.74 -0.26 19.21
C ALA A 102 6.96 -1.11 19.59
N GLN A 103 7.18 -2.25 18.94
CA GLN A 103 8.38 -3.07 19.13
C GLN A 103 9.63 -2.36 18.58
N PHE A 104 9.55 -1.80 17.37
CA PHE A 104 10.64 -1.03 16.77
C PHE A 104 11.06 0.13 17.69
N LYS A 105 10.12 0.94 18.18
CA LYS A 105 10.38 2.05 19.12
C LYS A 105 11.03 1.61 20.45
N LYS A 106 10.90 0.35 20.86
CA LYS A 106 11.59 -0.20 22.04
C LYS A 106 13.04 -0.59 21.75
N LEU A 107 13.31 -1.04 20.53
CA LEU A 107 14.62 -1.55 20.08
C LEU A 107 15.51 -0.44 19.50
N HIS A 108 14.88 0.57 18.90
CA HIS A 108 15.54 1.67 18.24
C HIS A 108 15.41 2.95 19.08
N ARG A 109 16.54 3.65 19.24
CA ARG A 109 16.58 5.00 19.81
C ARG A 109 17.29 5.90 18.81
N LYS A 110 16.57 6.89 18.30
CA LYS A 110 17.13 7.89 17.42
C LYS A 110 18.17 8.71 18.18
N ASP A 111 19.33 8.91 17.56
CA ASP A 111 20.30 9.87 18.08
C ASP A 111 19.83 11.27 17.69
N ASN A 112 19.84 12.21 18.64
CA ASN A 112 19.11 13.49 18.60
C ASN A 112 19.60 14.51 17.52
N SER A 113 20.28 14.08 16.47
CA SER A 113 20.93 14.97 15.50
C SER A 113 19.98 15.55 14.45
N ASN A 114 18.82 14.92 14.18
CA ASN A 114 17.73 15.52 13.41
C ASN A 114 16.41 14.73 13.53
N GLU A 115 15.50 15.16 14.40
CA GLU A 115 14.21 14.47 14.62
C GLU A 115 13.31 14.44 13.36
N TYR A 116 13.55 15.35 12.41
CA TYR A 116 12.72 15.52 11.20
C TYR A 116 13.12 14.64 10.01
N LEU A 117 14.20 13.86 10.11
CA LEU A 117 14.65 12.97 9.03
C LEU A 117 14.67 11.53 9.50
N LEU A 118 14.06 10.61 8.75
CA LEU A 118 14.18 9.18 9.04
C LEU A 118 15.65 8.75 8.94
N ASP A 119 16.11 7.97 9.92
CA ASP A 119 17.41 7.31 9.83
C ASP A 119 17.33 5.97 9.09
N ASP A 120 18.49 5.35 8.83
CA ASP A 120 18.57 4.10 8.07
C ASP A 120 17.73 2.96 8.68
N TRP A 121 17.57 2.94 10.01
CA TRP A 121 16.77 1.92 10.70
C TRP A 121 15.28 2.19 10.56
N GLU A 122 14.87 3.46 10.67
CA GLU A 122 13.49 3.90 10.45
C GLU A 122 13.07 3.61 9.01
N VAL A 123 13.92 3.93 8.03
CA VAL A 123 13.72 3.61 6.61
C VAL A 123 13.64 2.10 6.38
N ALA A 124 14.53 1.31 6.99
CA ALA A 124 14.50 -0.15 6.87
C ALA A 124 13.21 -0.76 7.46
N HIS A 125 12.75 -0.25 8.60
CA HIS A 125 11.49 -0.68 9.21
C HIS A 125 10.28 -0.32 8.34
N ALA A 126 10.20 0.91 7.84
CA ALA A 126 9.11 1.31 6.94
C ALA A 126 9.09 0.45 5.66
N ASN A 127 10.26 0.26 5.03
CA ASN A 127 10.40 -0.59 3.85
C ASN A 127 9.99 -2.04 4.11
N LYS A 128 10.28 -2.57 5.30
CA LYS A 128 9.84 -3.92 5.69
C LYS A 128 8.31 -4.06 5.69
N LEU A 129 7.61 -3.08 6.28
CA LEU A 129 6.14 -3.07 6.30
C LEU A 129 5.58 -2.94 4.88
N LEU A 130 6.09 -1.98 4.10
CA LEU A 130 5.67 -1.74 2.71
C LEU A 130 5.91 -2.96 1.81
N THR A 131 7.06 -3.63 1.96
CA THR A 131 7.38 -4.86 1.23
C THR A 131 6.39 -5.97 1.58
N THR A 132 6.02 -6.10 2.85
CA THR A 132 5.04 -7.11 3.29
C THR A 132 3.66 -6.84 2.68
N ILE A 133 3.23 -5.57 2.63
CA ILE A 133 1.99 -5.15 1.96
C ILE A 133 2.05 -5.47 0.47
N LEU A 134 3.16 -5.14 -0.20
CA LEU A 134 3.33 -5.40 -1.62
C LEU A 134 3.30 -6.91 -1.92
N THR A 135 3.98 -7.73 -1.13
CA THR A 135 3.94 -9.19 -1.27
C THR A 135 2.51 -9.71 -1.15
N ALA A 136 1.73 -9.24 -0.17
CA ALA A 136 0.31 -9.62 -0.06
C ALA A 136 -0.48 -9.27 -1.33
N MET A 137 -0.33 -8.06 -1.84
CA MET A 137 -1.04 -7.61 -3.05
C MET A 137 -0.62 -8.39 -4.29
N ILE A 138 0.66 -8.71 -4.45
CA ILE A 138 1.17 -9.51 -5.58
C ILE A 138 0.55 -10.91 -5.56
N GLU A 139 0.52 -11.56 -4.41
CA GLU A 139 -0.08 -12.90 -4.28
C GLU A 139 -1.57 -12.87 -4.60
N LEU A 140 -2.30 -11.84 -4.15
CA LEU A 140 -3.72 -11.67 -4.47
C LEU A 140 -3.98 -11.31 -5.93
N ARG A 141 -3.07 -10.58 -6.58
CA ARG A 141 -3.14 -10.30 -8.01
C ARG A 141 -2.94 -11.59 -8.81
N HIS A 142 -1.98 -12.42 -8.42
CA HIS A 142 -1.77 -13.73 -9.03
C HIS A 142 -2.99 -14.65 -8.86
N ASP A 143 -3.68 -14.58 -7.72
CA ASP A 143 -4.95 -15.27 -7.48
C ASP A 143 -6.14 -14.66 -8.26
N GLY A 144 -5.93 -13.58 -9.03
CA GLY A 144 -6.95 -12.90 -9.84
C GLY A 144 -7.93 -12.02 -9.04
N LEU A 145 -7.68 -11.80 -7.75
CA LEU A 145 -8.59 -11.08 -6.87
C LEU A 145 -8.63 -9.57 -7.14
N LEU A 146 -7.48 -8.99 -7.53
CA LEU A 146 -7.33 -7.56 -7.84
C LEU A 146 -7.66 -7.24 -9.31
N GLY A 147 -8.53 -8.04 -9.94
CA GLY A 147 -8.96 -7.87 -11.32
C GLY A 147 -7.95 -8.36 -12.37
N GLY A 148 -8.19 -7.97 -13.63
CA GLY A 148 -7.47 -8.48 -14.80
C GLY A 148 -6.56 -7.45 -15.46
N GLU A 149 -6.22 -7.66 -16.74
CA GLU A 149 -5.25 -6.83 -17.49
C GLU A 149 -5.59 -5.33 -17.56
N LYS A 150 -6.87 -4.99 -17.40
CA LYS A 150 -7.40 -3.61 -17.43
C LYS A 150 -7.58 -2.99 -16.05
N SER A 151 -7.41 -3.78 -14.99
CA SER A 151 -7.56 -3.32 -13.60
C SER A 151 -6.25 -2.74 -13.10
N PHE A 152 -6.36 -1.61 -12.41
CA PHE A 152 -5.24 -0.91 -11.79
C PHE A 152 -5.18 -1.22 -10.29
N ALA A 153 -4.01 -1.62 -9.81
CA ALA A 153 -3.75 -1.78 -8.39
C ALA A 153 -2.41 -1.19 -7.98
N ILE A 154 -2.34 -0.56 -6.80
CA ILE A 154 -1.14 0.16 -6.36
C ILE A 154 -1.08 0.28 -4.82
N ILE A 155 0.12 0.46 -4.28
CA ILE A 155 0.30 1.04 -2.94
C ILE A 155 0.49 2.55 -3.14
N TRP A 156 -0.38 3.36 -2.54
CA TRP A 156 -0.37 4.81 -2.69
C TRP A 156 0.00 5.50 -1.40
N ILE A 157 0.94 6.43 -1.47
CA ILE A 157 1.31 7.33 -0.37
C ILE A 157 1.16 8.74 -0.95
N SER A 158 0.18 9.50 -0.48
CA SER A 158 -0.11 10.83 -0.98
C SER A 158 1.11 11.75 -0.82
N ASP A 159 1.36 12.60 -1.82
CA ASP A 159 2.47 13.55 -1.86
C ASP A 159 3.87 12.93 -1.61
N SER A 160 4.06 11.66 -1.98
CA SER A 160 5.32 10.93 -1.81
C SER A 160 5.96 10.55 -3.14
N ASP A 161 7.29 10.59 -3.18
CA ASP A 161 8.13 10.04 -4.27
C ASP A 161 8.68 8.64 -3.92
N HIS A 162 8.21 8.03 -2.83
CA HIS A 162 8.77 6.78 -2.35
C HIS A 162 8.64 5.67 -3.39
N SER A 163 9.77 4.96 -3.62
CA SER A 163 9.88 3.98 -4.70
C SER A 163 8.88 2.82 -4.63
N ILE A 164 8.22 2.59 -3.50
CA ILE A 164 7.15 1.58 -3.37
C ILE A 164 6.00 1.84 -4.35
N MET A 165 5.69 3.10 -4.67
CA MET A 165 4.58 3.44 -5.57
C MET A 165 4.89 2.94 -6.99
N SER A 166 6.09 3.22 -7.51
CA SER A 166 6.52 2.73 -8.82
C SER A 166 6.75 1.22 -8.85
N GLN A 167 7.32 0.64 -7.78
CA GLN A 167 7.51 -0.80 -7.65
C GLN A 167 6.17 -1.55 -7.63
N SER A 168 5.19 -1.08 -6.86
CA SER A 168 3.87 -1.68 -6.79
C SER A 168 3.11 -1.50 -8.10
N ALA A 169 3.18 -0.31 -8.73
CA ALA A 169 2.60 -0.08 -10.04
C ALA A 169 3.15 -1.06 -11.09
N LYS A 170 4.46 -1.34 -11.08
CA LYS A 170 5.09 -2.29 -11.99
C LYS A 170 4.67 -3.74 -11.69
N ALA A 171 4.64 -4.12 -10.43
CA ALA A 171 4.40 -5.51 -10.03
C ALA A 171 2.93 -5.93 -10.14
N LEU A 172 2.00 -4.99 -9.99
CA LEU A 172 0.57 -5.27 -9.88
C LEU A 172 -0.20 -5.04 -11.18
N ASN A 173 0.38 -4.40 -12.18
CA ASN A 173 -0.33 -3.96 -13.38
C ASN A 173 0.28 -4.54 -14.66
N SER A 174 -0.49 -4.49 -15.76
CA SER A 174 0.04 -4.80 -17.08
C SER A 174 1.07 -3.76 -17.52
N ASP A 175 2.01 -4.16 -18.39
CA ASP A 175 3.03 -3.26 -18.94
C ASP A 175 2.44 -1.98 -19.55
N ALA A 176 1.26 -2.10 -20.18
CA ALA A 176 0.55 -0.97 -20.77
C ALA A 176 0.09 0.04 -19.70
N ILE A 177 -0.54 -0.44 -18.63
CA ILE A 177 -0.99 0.42 -17.51
C ILE A 177 0.21 1.02 -16.79
N TYR A 178 1.23 0.20 -16.48
CA TYR A 178 2.45 0.69 -15.83
C TYR A 178 3.13 1.78 -16.65
N LYS A 179 3.23 1.61 -17.98
CA LYS A 179 3.81 2.62 -18.87
C LYS A 179 3.03 3.94 -18.84
N THR A 180 1.70 3.89 -18.86
CA THR A 180 0.89 5.11 -18.75
C THR A 180 1.04 5.75 -17.38
N TYR A 181 1.07 4.96 -16.31
CA TYR A 181 1.28 5.46 -14.95
C TYR A 181 2.60 6.21 -14.82
N ILE A 182 3.73 5.60 -15.22
CA ILE A 182 5.03 6.27 -15.10
C ILE A 182 5.11 7.53 -15.96
N GLN A 183 4.48 7.56 -17.14
CA GLN A 183 4.46 8.76 -17.98
C GLN A 183 3.71 9.94 -17.36
N GLU A 184 2.77 9.66 -16.45
CA GLU A 184 1.99 10.68 -15.77
C GLU A 184 2.65 11.15 -14.47
N PHE A 185 3.26 10.24 -13.71
CA PHE A 185 3.70 10.51 -12.34
C PHE A 185 5.23 10.45 -12.13
N CYS A 186 5.99 9.96 -13.11
CA CYS A 186 7.44 9.77 -13.00
C CYS A 186 8.14 10.34 -14.24
N ASP A 187 8.54 11.62 -14.18
CA ASP A 187 9.37 12.26 -15.20
C ASP A 187 10.79 11.67 -15.28
#